data_AF-A0A7S1M490-F1
#
_entry.id   AF-A0A7S1M490-F1
#
_cell.length_a   1.000
_cell.length_b   1.000
_cell.length_c   1.000
_cell.angle_alpha   90.00
_cell.angle_beta   90.00
_cell.angle_gamma   90.00
#
_symmetry.space_group_name_H-M   'P 1'
#
loop_
_entity.id
_entity.type
_entity.pdbx_description
1 polymer ?
#
loop_
_entity_poly.entity_id
_entity_poly.type
_entity_poly.pdbx_seq_one_letter_code
_entity_poly.pdbx_strand_id
1 'polypeptide(L)'
;PGDIVQIDLGLAFEQGAALPVPERIPFRLTRDVVDGLGMLGQEGPFRFHCEAALAAMRASRQLLATVLEAFLHDPLAKWAVVVPDAASGNGQHGRQATRGSGAQQGTADAERALARSRDKLRGFEGGEQLGVAGHVRKLVQRATDDSVLAQLFP
;
A
#
# COMPACT_ATOMS: atom_id res chain seq x y z
N PRO A 1 -21.73 12.95 -13.95
CA PRO A 1 -20.58 12.02 -13.77
C PRO A 1 -19.82 12.40 -12.50
N GLY A 2 -19.45 11.41 -11.68
CA GLY A 2 -18.67 11.61 -10.46
C GLY A 2 -17.41 10.75 -10.53
N ASP A 3 -16.27 11.36 -10.25
CA ASP A 3 -14.97 10.69 -10.22
C ASP A 3 -14.46 10.59 -8.78
N ILE A 4 -13.70 9.53 -8.49
CA ILE A 4 -13.05 9.34 -7.20
C ILE A 4 -11.65 9.91 -7.28
N VAL A 5 -11.32 10.82 -6.36
CA VAL A 5 -9.99 11.42 -6.26
C VAL A 5 -9.37 11.02 -4.92
N GLN A 6 -8.23 10.32 -4.98
CA GLN A 6 -7.40 10.11 -3.79
C GLN A 6 -6.58 11.37 -3.54
N ILE A 7 -6.68 11.91 -2.33
CA ILE A 7 -5.87 13.03 -1.83
C ILE A 7 -4.89 12.52 -0.77
N ASP A 8 -3.90 13.33 -0.42
CA ASP A 8 -2.94 13.05 0.65
C ASP A 8 -2.14 11.74 0.48
N LEU A 9 -1.27 11.71 -0.54
CA LEU A 9 -0.38 10.57 -0.86
C LEU A 9 0.87 10.50 0.05
N GLY A 10 0.76 10.94 1.30
CA GLY A 10 1.89 11.07 2.23
C GLY A 10 2.42 9.74 2.80
N LEU A 11 1.63 8.66 2.68
CA LEU A 11 2.02 7.30 3.05
C LEU A 11 2.05 6.43 1.79
N ALA A 12 3.20 5.86 1.49
CA ALA A 12 3.39 5.05 0.29
C ALA A 12 4.05 3.71 0.64
N PHE A 13 4.10 2.79 -0.33
CA PHE A 13 4.91 1.57 -0.25
C PHE A 13 4.74 0.75 1.05
N GLU A 14 3.50 0.58 1.50
CA GLU A 14 3.12 -0.19 2.71
C GLU A 14 3.60 0.40 4.04
N GLN A 15 4.04 1.67 4.06
CA GLN A 15 4.35 2.37 5.31
C GLN A 15 3.15 2.39 6.27
N GLY A 16 1.92 2.31 5.75
CA GLY A 16 0.69 2.18 6.54
C GLY A 16 0.67 0.98 7.48
N ALA A 17 1.40 -0.11 7.17
CA ALA A 17 1.47 -1.29 8.03
C ALA A 17 2.32 -1.07 9.29
N ALA A 18 3.14 -0.01 9.33
CA ALA A 18 4.01 0.33 10.45
C ALA A 18 3.48 1.49 11.31
N LEU A 19 2.26 1.95 11.04
CA LEU A 19 1.55 2.91 11.88
C LEU A 19 1.16 2.28 13.23
N PRO A 20 0.93 3.09 14.28
CA PRO A 20 0.39 2.59 15.56
C PRO A 20 -0.93 1.83 15.41
N VAL A 21 -1.78 2.26 14.46
CA VAL A 21 -2.96 1.52 13.99
C VAL A 21 -2.67 1.10 12.54
N PRO A 22 -2.25 -0.16 12.30
CA PRO A 22 -1.81 -0.59 10.98
C PRO A 22 -2.93 -0.63 9.94
N GLU A 23 -2.67 -0.14 8.73
CA GLU A 23 -3.55 -0.34 7.58
C GLU A 23 -3.25 -1.71 6.94
N ARG A 24 -4.18 -2.66 7.08
CA ARG A 24 -4.00 -4.08 6.71
C ARG A 24 -4.71 -4.51 5.42
N ILE A 25 -5.59 -3.64 4.92
CA ILE A 25 -6.30 -3.81 3.65
C ILE A 25 -5.43 -3.30 2.49
N PRO A 26 -5.58 -3.86 1.28
CA PRO A 26 -4.84 -3.39 0.11
C PRO A 26 -5.38 -2.07 -0.45
N PHE A 27 -6.67 -1.80 -0.24
CA PHE A 27 -7.38 -0.55 -0.57
C PHE A 27 -8.71 -0.52 0.17
N ARG A 28 -9.29 0.66 0.35
CA ARG A 28 -10.58 0.83 1.04
C ARG A 28 -11.73 0.47 0.10
N LEU A 29 -12.41 -0.63 0.40
CA LEU A 29 -13.64 -1.06 -0.26
C LEU A 29 -14.68 -1.35 0.81
N THR A 30 -15.11 -0.30 1.51
CA THR A 30 -16.09 -0.39 2.60
C THR A 30 -17.49 -0.71 2.07
N ARG A 31 -18.40 -1.05 2.97
CA ARG A 31 -19.81 -1.30 2.64
C ARG A 31 -20.45 -0.16 1.84
N ASP A 32 -20.21 1.09 2.23
CA ASP A 32 -20.78 2.25 1.54
C ASP A 32 -20.24 2.41 0.12
N VAL A 33 -18.94 2.12 -0.09
CA VAL A 33 -18.35 2.11 -1.44
C VAL A 33 -18.96 0.98 -2.27
N VAL A 34 -19.09 -0.22 -1.70
CA VAL A 34 -19.68 -1.38 -2.39
C VAL A 34 -21.14 -1.12 -2.76
N ASP A 35 -21.93 -0.51 -1.86
CA ASP A 35 -23.33 -0.14 -2.13
C ASP A 35 -23.43 0.87 -3.28
N GLY A 36 -22.48 1.81 -3.35
CA GLY A 36 -22.34 2.77 -4.45
C GLY A 36 -22.01 2.14 -5.82
N LEU A 37 -21.55 0.89 -5.88
CA LEU A 37 -21.30 0.16 -7.13
C LEU A 37 -22.59 -0.42 -7.75
N GLY A 38 -23.71 -0.32 -7.05
CA GLY A 38 -25.01 -0.81 -7.47
C GLY A 38 -25.22 -2.30 -7.19
N MET A 39 -26.25 -2.88 -7.80
CA MET A 39 -26.76 -4.20 -7.40
C MET A 39 -25.80 -5.38 -7.58
N LEU A 40 -24.80 -5.25 -8.46
CA LEU A 40 -23.77 -6.28 -8.68
C LEU A 40 -22.57 -6.12 -7.74
N GLY A 41 -22.53 -5.03 -6.96
CA GLY A 41 -21.44 -4.71 -6.05
C GLY A 41 -20.06 -4.81 -6.71
N GLN A 42 -19.14 -5.45 -6.00
CA GLN A 42 -17.77 -5.68 -6.45
C GLN A 42 -17.64 -6.70 -7.57
N GLU A 43 -18.58 -7.64 -7.75
CA GLU A 43 -18.48 -8.72 -8.76
C GLU A 43 -18.87 -8.26 -10.17
N GLY A 44 -19.49 -7.07 -10.30
CA GLY A 44 -19.91 -6.50 -11.56
C GLY A 44 -18.79 -5.77 -12.33
N PRO A 45 -19.08 -4.59 -12.92
CA PRO A 45 -18.11 -3.81 -13.68
C PRO A 45 -16.80 -3.52 -12.91
N PHE A 46 -16.89 -3.34 -11.59
CA PHE A 46 -15.75 -3.08 -10.73
C PHE A 46 -14.66 -4.14 -10.90
N ARG A 47 -14.97 -5.43 -10.69
CA ARG A 47 -13.99 -6.51 -10.82
C ARG A 47 -13.44 -6.62 -12.23
N PHE A 48 -14.29 -6.49 -13.26
CA PHE A 48 -13.84 -6.48 -14.65
C PHE A 48 -12.79 -5.39 -14.91
N HIS A 49 -13.05 -4.16 -14.44
CA HIS A 49 -12.12 -3.04 -14.60
C HIS A 49 -10.85 -3.21 -13.75
N CYS A 50 -10.94 -3.78 -12.55
CA CYS A 50 -9.76 -4.13 -11.75
C CYS A 50 -8.87 -5.17 -12.45
N GLU A 51 -9.46 -6.19 -13.07
CA GLU A 51 -8.72 -7.20 -13.84
C GLU A 51 -8.04 -6.56 -15.06
N ALA A 52 -8.74 -5.70 -15.80
CA ALA A 52 -8.17 -4.96 -16.93
C ALA A 52 -7.03 -4.02 -16.51
N ALA A 53 -7.22 -3.25 -15.43
CA ALA A 53 -6.21 -2.34 -14.89
C ALA A 53 -4.96 -3.10 -14.42
N LEU A 54 -5.14 -4.20 -13.68
CA LEU A 54 -4.02 -5.04 -13.25
C LEU A 54 -3.29 -5.67 -14.43
N ALA A 55 -4.01 -6.15 -15.45
CA ALA A 55 -3.40 -6.68 -16.67
C ALA A 55 -2.54 -5.62 -17.37
N ALA A 56 -3.04 -4.38 -17.51
CA ALA A 56 -2.28 -3.27 -18.09
C ALA A 56 -1.02 -2.94 -17.26
N MET A 57 -1.15 -2.85 -15.94
CA MET A 57 0.00 -2.62 -15.05
C MET A 57 1.06 -3.72 -15.19
N ARG A 58 0.65 -5.00 -15.28
CA ARG A 58 1.57 -6.12 -15.49
C ARG A 58 2.24 -6.09 -16.86
N ALA A 59 1.52 -5.65 -17.91
CA ALA A 59 2.08 -5.49 -19.24
C ALA A 59 3.15 -4.39 -19.29
N SER A 60 2.96 -3.31 -18.53
CA SER A 60 3.89 -2.18 -18.39
C SER A 60 4.82 -2.28 -17.17
N ARG A 61 5.00 -3.48 -16.60
CA ARG A 61 5.72 -3.66 -15.33
C ARG A 61 7.17 -3.13 -15.33
N GLN A 62 7.87 -3.20 -16.46
CA GLN A 62 9.24 -2.68 -16.57
C GLN A 62 9.26 -1.15 -16.48
N LEU A 63 8.35 -0.48 -17.19
CA LEU A 63 8.20 0.98 -17.11
C LEU A 63 7.86 1.42 -15.69
N LEU A 64 6.89 0.75 -15.05
CA LEU A 64 6.52 1.03 -13.66
C LEU A 64 7.70 0.82 -12.70
N ALA A 65 8.47 -0.27 -12.86
CA ALA A 65 9.66 -0.51 -12.05
C ALA A 65 10.70 0.60 -12.20
N THR A 66 10.97 1.05 -13.43
CA THR A 66 11.91 2.16 -13.69
C THR A 66 11.45 3.47 -13.07
N VAL A 67 10.16 3.80 -13.17
CA VAL A 67 9.61 5.00 -12.54
C VAL A 67 9.74 4.91 -11.01
N LEU A 68 9.41 3.77 -10.42
CA LEU A 68 9.53 3.54 -8.98
C LEU A 68 10.97 3.61 -8.48
N GLU A 69 11.93 3.07 -9.24
CA GLU A 69 13.37 3.20 -8.95
C GLU A 69 13.80 4.66 -8.89
N ALA A 70 13.39 5.47 -9.87
CA ALA A 70 13.72 6.90 -9.87
C ALA A 70 13.19 7.61 -8.61
N PHE A 71 11.95 7.31 -8.19
CA PHE A 71 11.36 7.89 -6.97
C PHE A 71 12.01 7.39 -5.68
N LEU A 72 12.39 6.11 -5.61
CA LEU A 72 12.97 5.49 -4.41
C LEU A 72 14.46 5.80 -4.23
N HIS A 73 15.12 6.31 -5.28
CA HIS A 73 16.50 6.78 -5.23
C HIS A 73 16.63 8.32 -5.20
N ASP A 74 15.52 9.07 -5.18
CA ASP A 74 15.55 10.53 -5.05
C ASP A 74 16.06 10.94 -3.65
N PRO A 75 17.27 11.52 -3.50
CA PRO A 75 17.86 11.81 -2.20
C PRO A 75 17.05 12.74 -1.30
N LEU A 76 16.03 13.43 -1.83
CA LEU A 76 15.13 14.30 -1.07
C LEU A 76 13.88 13.58 -0.56
N ALA A 77 13.56 12.39 -1.08
CA ALA A 77 12.40 11.64 -0.62
C ALA A 77 12.67 11.03 0.77
N LYS A 78 11.64 11.09 1.62
CA LYS A 78 11.71 10.63 3.02
C LYS A 78 11.02 9.28 3.12
N TRP A 79 11.76 8.19 2.91
CA TRP A 79 11.20 6.83 2.99
C TRP A 79 11.25 6.24 4.40
N ALA A 80 11.95 6.90 5.33
CA ALA A 80 12.07 6.44 6.70
C ALA A 80 10.69 6.45 7.40
N VAL A 81 10.23 5.26 7.78
CA VAL A 81 9.08 5.11 8.66
C VAL A 81 9.52 5.53 10.06
N VAL A 82 9.07 6.70 10.51
CA VAL A 82 9.24 7.09 11.92
C VAL A 82 8.12 6.39 12.69
N VAL A 83 8.40 5.22 13.25
CA VAL A 83 7.50 4.58 14.22
C VAL A 83 7.62 5.40 15.51
N PRO A 84 6.57 6.09 15.97
CA PRO A 84 6.61 6.74 17.27
C PRO A 84 6.63 5.64 18.33
N ASP A 85 7.66 5.61 19.17
CA ASP A 85 7.72 4.71 20.33
C ASP A 85 6.50 4.98 21.24
N ALA A 86 5.47 4.14 21.14
CA ALA A 86 4.29 4.20 21.99
C ALA A 86 4.57 3.81 23.46
N ALA A 87 5.83 3.56 23.84
CA ALA A 87 6.25 3.06 25.14
C ALA A 87 7.10 4.03 25.98
N SER A 88 7.41 5.25 25.52
CA SER A 88 8.16 6.23 26.34
C SER A 88 7.24 7.20 27.08
N GLY A 89 6.45 6.66 27.98
CA GLY A 89 5.84 7.43 29.07
C GLY A 89 6.80 7.55 30.24
N ASN A 90 7.91 8.28 30.11
CA ASN A 90 8.58 8.93 31.25
C ASN A 90 9.68 9.90 30.83
N GLY A 91 9.65 11.11 31.40
CA GLY A 91 10.83 11.92 31.72
C GLY A 91 11.71 12.41 30.58
N GLN A 92 11.79 13.75 30.46
CA GLN A 92 12.91 14.55 29.97
C GLN A 92 14.20 13.76 29.67
N HIS A 93 14.74 13.88 28.45
CA HIS A 93 16.15 14.17 28.10
C HIS A 93 16.26 14.18 26.57
N GLY A 94 16.72 15.31 26.01
CA GLY A 94 16.84 15.52 24.58
C GLY A 94 17.70 14.45 23.90
N ARG A 95 17.08 13.61 23.07
CA ARG A 95 17.79 12.74 22.14
C ARG A 95 17.96 13.48 20.83
N GLN A 96 19.14 14.09 20.70
CA GLN A 96 19.70 14.50 19.42
C GLN A 96 19.75 13.26 18.53
N ALA A 97 18.78 13.15 17.60
CA ALA A 97 18.73 12.06 16.64
C ALA A 97 20.03 12.05 15.84
N THR A 98 20.79 10.98 15.96
CA THR A 98 22.03 10.72 15.23
C THR A 98 21.71 10.75 13.73
N ARG A 99 21.96 11.88 13.08
CA ARG A 99 21.65 12.13 11.65
C ARG A 99 22.32 11.18 10.65
N GLY A 100 23.18 10.26 11.11
CA GLY A 100 23.92 9.29 10.28
C GLY A 100 23.24 7.94 10.08
N SER A 101 22.38 7.46 11.00
CA SER A 101 21.77 6.12 10.89
C SER A 101 20.46 6.11 10.11
N GLY A 102 19.71 7.22 10.12
CA GLY A 102 18.42 7.33 9.43
C GLY A 102 18.52 7.26 7.89
N ALA A 103 19.65 7.69 7.32
CA ALA A 103 19.86 7.63 5.87
C ALA A 103 20.04 6.19 5.37
N GLN A 104 20.88 5.40 6.05
CA GLN A 104 21.09 3.98 5.72
C GLN A 104 19.81 3.14 5.93
N GLN A 105 19.05 3.43 6.97
CA GLN A 105 17.76 2.78 7.24
C GLN A 105 16.73 3.10 6.15
N GLY A 106 16.64 4.37 5.73
CA GLY A 106 15.72 4.81 4.69
C GLY A 106 15.99 4.17 3.33
N THR A 107 17.28 3.97 2.97
CA THR A 107 17.65 3.26 1.74
C THR A 107 17.23 1.79 1.78
N ALA A 108 17.45 1.08 2.88
CA ALA A 108 17.04 -0.32 3.02
C ALA A 108 15.51 -0.50 2.96
N ASP A 109 14.76 0.43 3.54
CA ASP A 109 13.29 0.44 3.46
C ASP A 109 12.81 0.71 2.03
N ALA A 110 13.46 1.65 1.33
CA ALA A 110 13.17 1.95 -0.07
C ALA A 110 13.44 0.75 -1.01
N GLU A 111 14.55 0.05 -0.82
CA GLU A 111 14.87 -1.17 -1.57
C GLU A 111 13.84 -2.28 -1.33
N ARG A 112 13.41 -2.46 -0.07
CA ARG A 112 12.36 -3.43 0.30
C ARG A 112 11.01 -3.08 -0.35
N ALA A 113 10.66 -1.80 -0.34
CA ALA A 113 9.47 -1.27 -1.01
C ALA A 113 9.49 -1.56 -2.52
N LEU A 114 10.63 -1.32 -3.19
CA LEU A 114 10.80 -1.62 -4.61
C LEU A 114 10.65 -3.11 -4.89
N ALA A 115 11.30 -3.97 -4.10
CA ALA A 115 11.23 -5.42 -4.24
C ALA A 115 9.78 -5.91 -4.16
N ARG A 116 9.03 -5.46 -3.14
CA ARG A 116 7.60 -5.80 -3.00
C ARG A 116 6.75 -5.29 -4.17
N SER A 117 7.02 -4.09 -4.66
CA SER A 117 6.29 -3.53 -5.80
C SER A 117 6.51 -4.36 -7.08
N ARG A 118 7.76 -4.81 -7.31
CA ARG A 118 8.11 -5.71 -8.41
C ARG A 118 7.42 -7.07 -8.28
N ASP A 119 7.35 -7.63 -7.08
CA ASP A 119 6.68 -8.90 -6.81
C ASP A 119 5.18 -8.81 -7.12
N LYS A 120 4.49 -7.77 -6.63
CA LYS A 120 3.08 -7.52 -6.95
C LYS A 120 2.83 -7.42 -8.46
N LEU A 121 3.68 -6.71 -9.19
CA LEU A 121 3.60 -6.58 -10.66
C LEU A 121 3.93 -7.89 -11.42
N ARG A 122 4.62 -8.83 -10.78
CA ARG A 122 4.82 -10.20 -11.30
C ARG A 122 3.70 -11.17 -10.90
N GLY A 123 2.80 -10.69 -10.04
CA GLY A 123 1.64 -11.42 -9.56
C GLY A 123 1.83 -12.18 -8.26
N PHE A 124 2.92 -11.94 -7.54
CA PHE A 124 3.13 -12.51 -6.22
C PHE A 124 2.32 -11.73 -5.18
N GLU A 125 1.57 -12.45 -4.34
CA GLU A 125 0.81 -11.89 -3.23
C GLU A 125 0.79 -12.91 -2.08
N GLY A 126 1.49 -12.59 -0.97
CA GLY A 126 1.62 -13.50 0.17
C GLY A 126 2.44 -14.76 -0.13
N GLY A 127 3.45 -14.66 -1.00
CA GLY A 127 4.33 -15.77 -1.38
C GLY A 127 3.81 -16.67 -2.51
N GLU A 128 2.55 -16.49 -2.92
CA GLU A 128 1.95 -17.24 -4.02
C GLU A 128 1.93 -16.41 -5.31
N GLN A 129 2.25 -17.04 -6.45
CA GLN A 129 2.09 -16.39 -7.76
C GLN A 129 0.68 -16.64 -8.31
N LEU A 130 -0.05 -15.54 -8.56
CA LEU A 130 -1.43 -15.58 -9.00
C LEU A 130 -1.59 -14.98 -10.39
N GLY A 131 -2.47 -15.59 -11.20
CA GLY A 131 -3.01 -14.97 -12.40
C GLY A 131 -3.78 -13.69 -12.08
N VAL A 132 -4.09 -12.87 -13.09
CA VAL A 132 -4.75 -11.56 -12.90
C VAL A 132 -6.08 -11.70 -12.14
N ALA A 133 -6.98 -12.57 -12.61
CA ALA A 133 -8.28 -12.79 -11.98
C ALA A 133 -8.18 -13.29 -10.54
N GLY A 134 -7.26 -14.22 -10.26
CA GLY A 134 -7.03 -14.76 -8.91
C GLY A 134 -6.45 -13.70 -7.97
N HIS A 135 -5.53 -12.88 -8.46
CA HIS A 135 -4.94 -11.78 -7.69
C HIS A 135 -5.99 -10.73 -7.35
N VAL A 136 -6.79 -10.27 -8.33
CA VAL A 136 -7.88 -9.31 -8.07
C VAL A 136 -8.87 -9.86 -7.06
N ARG A 137 -9.32 -11.12 -7.22
CA ARG A 137 -10.22 -11.76 -6.26
C ARG A 137 -9.65 -11.74 -4.84
N LYS A 138 -8.39 -12.12 -4.67
CA LYS A 138 -7.71 -12.14 -3.35
C LYS A 138 -7.65 -10.74 -2.73
N LEU A 139 -7.35 -9.71 -3.54
CA LEU A 139 -7.31 -8.32 -3.05
C LEU A 139 -8.69 -7.79 -2.66
N VAL A 140 -9.70 -8.03 -3.50
CA VAL A 140 -11.08 -7.61 -3.23
C VAL A 140 -11.60 -8.28 -1.96
N GLN A 141 -11.40 -9.59 -1.80
CA GLN A 141 -11.79 -10.31 -0.58
C GLN A 141 -11.15 -9.73 0.68
N ARG A 142 -9.85 -9.39 0.62
CA ARG A 142 -9.16 -8.74 1.75
C ARG A 142 -9.64 -7.31 2.01
N ALA A 143 -9.98 -6.57 0.96
CA ALA A 143 -10.44 -5.19 1.05
C ALA A 143 -11.86 -5.07 1.64
N THR A 144 -12.66 -6.13 1.52
CA THR A 144 -14.03 -6.23 2.06
C THR A 144 -14.14 -7.10 3.32
N ASP A 145 -13.01 -7.50 3.92
CA ASP A 145 -13.04 -8.35 5.11
C ASP A 145 -13.43 -7.52 6.34
N ASP A 146 -14.63 -7.77 6.88
CA ASP A 146 -15.18 -7.04 8.03
C ASP A 146 -14.26 -7.09 9.25
N SER A 147 -13.55 -8.21 9.46
CA SER A 147 -12.65 -8.36 10.60
C SER A 147 -11.43 -7.45 10.49
N VAL A 148 -10.97 -7.20 9.27
CA VAL A 148 -9.84 -6.32 8.97
C VAL A 148 -10.30 -4.86 8.93
N LEU A 149 -11.46 -4.60 8.32
CA LEU A 149 -12.06 -3.26 8.25
C LEU A 149 -12.37 -2.71 9.66
N ALA A 150 -12.84 -3.55 10.58
CA ALA A 150 -13.11 -3.15 11.96
C ALA A 150 -11.85 -2.77 12.78
N GLN A 151 -10.65 -3.10 12.27
CA GLN A 151 -9.37 -2.75 12.91
C GLN A 151 -8.79 -1.43 12.40
N LEU A 152 -9.41 -0.81 11.38
CA LEU A 152 -8.93 0.45 10.83
C LEU A 152 -9.12 1.60 11.82
N PHE A 153 -8.28 2.62 11.68
CA PHE A 153 -8.42 3.85 12.45
C PHE A 153 -9.82 4.46 12.20
N PRO A 154 -10.57 4.84 13.25
CA PRO A 154 -11.92 5.41 13.14
C PRO A 154 -11.99 6.69 12.31
#